data_AF-A0A7X7LEU6-F1
#
_entry.id   AF-A0A7X7LEU6-F1
#
_cell.length_a   1.000
_cell.length_b   1.000
_cell.length_c   1.000
_cell.angle_alpha   90.00
_cell.angle_beta   90.00
_cell.angle_gamma   90.00
#
_symmetry.space_group_name_H-M   'P 1'
#
loop_
_entity.id
_entity.type
_entity.pdbx_description
1 polymer ?
#
loop_
_entity_poly.entity_id
_entity_poly.type
_entity_poly.pdbx_seq_one_letter_code
_entity_poly.pdbx_strand_id
1 'polypeptide(L)'
;MRPLIAMSYGKELVYTRTFLGIMIVMLIVYFVKWVKRKDFAPGVKNLKADNWEGDRPFNIWLAISIIFLVLLFIMPDSDGHAGFISDRLCFLFYLFFTIWVISLKHSRRVMIIASSLVIFISLCTAHLYMKRVKNHSQIACDIEQLSGSIKENSIVLPLSIHKNWMYGHLSNYLGVDKAMIILENYESSTGYFPLNWNHKSIPNVTLGDISANVFPCINWVTNVENETKAIDYIFILKDFETEPEPCITQFLDSVKVYYRLIDNNQSGMIYGLKE
;
A
#
# COMPACT_ATOMS: atom_id res chain seq x y z
N MET A 1 -10.18 12.36 -0.69
CA MET A 1 -10.16 10.88 -0.80
C MET A 1 -8.79 10.38 -1.29
N ARG A 2 -7.71 10.63 -0.55
CA ARG A 2 -6.46 9.86 -0.75
C ARG A 2 -6.63 8.34 -0.57
N PRO A 3 -7.49 7.83 0.35
CA PRO A 3 -7.57 6.38 0.61
C PRO A 3 -8.18 5.53 -0.50
N LEU A 4 -8.76 6.15 -1.53
CA LEU A 4 -9.31 5.42 -2.70
C LEU A 4 -8.29 5.26 -3.83
N ILE A 5 -7.09 5.82 -3.65
CA ILE A 5 -5.97 5.71 -4.58
C ILE A 5 -5.05 4.62 -4.03
N ALA A 6 -4.88 3.55 -4.79
CA ALA A 6 -4.04 2.41 -4.41
C ALA A 6 -2.71 2.40 -5.17
N MET A 7 -2.72 2.56 -6.50
CA MET A 7 -1.54 2.25 -7.34
C MET A 7 -1.01 3.43 -8.14
N SER A 8 -1.84 4.43 -8.45
CA SER A 8 -1.46 5.59 -9.26
C SER A 8 -2.30 6.81 -8.99
N TYR A 9 -1.66 7.72 -8.26
CA TYR A 9 -2.16 9.05 -7.99
C TYR A 9 -2.71 9.76 -9.22
N GLY A 10 -2.00 9.77 -10.36
CA GLY A 10 -2.44 10.48 -11.55
C GLY A 10 -3.74 9.95 -12.17
N LYS A 11 -3.83 8.62 -12.39
CA LYS A 11 -4.98 8.03 -13.09
C LYS A 11 -6.18 7.81 -12.17
N GLU A 12 -5.95 7.44 -10.91
CA GLU A 12 -7.02 7.12 -9.96
C GLU A 12 -7.70 8.35 -9.36
N LEU A 13 -7.01 9.50 -9.39
CA LEU A 13 -7.58 10.77 -8.98
C LEU A 13 -8.84 11.12 -9.79
N VAL A 14 -8.89 10.75 -11.07
CA VAL A 14 -10.06 10.97 -11.92
C VAL A 14 -11.27 10.23 -11.37
N TYR A 15 -11.14 8.91 -11.15
CA TYR A 15 -12.24 8.07 -10.64
C TYR A 15 -12.69 8.50 -9.24
N THR A 16 -11.72 8.82 -8.38
CA THR A 16 -11.98 9.29 -7.03
C THR A 16 -12.75 10.62 -7.03
N ARG A 17 -12.36 11.58 -7.88
CA ARG A 17 -13.08 12.87 -8.02
C ARG A 17 -14.48 12.66 -8.58
N THR A 18 -14.66 11.76 -9.55
CA THR A 18 -15.98 11.44 -10.08
C THR A 18 -16.89 10.83 -9.02
N PHE A 19 -16.38 9.89 -8.22
CA PHE A 19 -17.13 9.32 -7.09
C PHE A 19 -17.58 10.40 -6.10
N LEU A 20 -16.67 11.32 -5.73
CA LEU A 20 -17.01 12.45 -4.86
C LEU A 20 -18.10 13.34 -5.49
N GLY A 21 -17.97 13.63 -6.77
CA GLY A 21 -18.93 14.43 -7.52
C GLY A 21 -20.34 13.82 -7.48
N ILE A 22 -20.44 12.50 -7.65
CA ILE A 22 -21.72 11.78 -7.54
C ILE A 22 -22.33 11.97 -6.16
N MET A 23 -21.54 11.79 -5.09
CA MET A 23 -22.01 12.00 -3.71
C MET A 23 -22.49 13.44 -3.46
N ILE A 24 -21.74 14.44 -3.92
CA ILE A 24 -22.11 15.85 -3.79
C ILE A 24 -23.42 16.13 -4.54
N VAL A 25 -23.58 15.61 -5.76
CA VAL A 25 -24.82 15.78 -6.55
C VAL A 25 -26.02 15.12 -5.83
N MET A 26 -25.84 13.93 -5.27
CA MET A 26 -26.89 13.27 -4.48
C MET A 26 -27.31 14.11 -3.26
N LEU A 27 -26.33 14.70 -2.56
CA LEU A 27 -26.59 15.60 -1.43
C LEU A 27 -27.34 16.87 -1.86
N ILE A 28 -26.93 17.50 -2.97
CA ILE A 28 -27.61 18.70 -3.50
C ILE A 28 -29.06 18.38 -3.88
N VAL A 29 -29.29 17.28 -4.60
CA VAL A 29 -30.65 16.86 -5.00
C VAL A 29 -31.52 16.58 -3.78
N TYR A 30 -30.96 15.94 -2.76
CA TYR A 30 -31.65 15.73 -1.49
C TYR A 30 -32.00 17.06 -0.82
N PHE A 31 -31.05 17.98 -0.68
CA PHE A 31 -31.25 19.28 -0.04
C PHE A 31 -32.29 20.14 -0.78
N VAL A 32 -32.23 20.21 -2.11
CA VAL A 32 -33.22 20.94 -2.93
C VAL A 32 -34.62 20.39 -2.72
N LYS A 33 -34.78 19.06 -2.66
CA LYS A 33 -36.10 18.44 -2.37
C LYS A 33 -36.57 18.73 -0.95
N TRP A 34 -35.64 18.75 0.02
CA TRP A 34 -35.94 19.06 1.41
C TRP A 34 -36.43 20.50 1.59
N VAL A 35 -35.75 21.48 0.97
CA VAL A 35 -36.17 22.90 0.99
C VAL A 35 -37.52 23.08 0.31
N LYS A 36 -37.70 22.55 -0.91
CA LYS A 36 -38.99 22.66 -1.64
C LYS A 36 -40.17 22.04 -0.90
N ARG A 37 -39.96 21.00 -0.09
CA ARG A 37 -41.02 20.42 0.75
C ARG A 37 -41.45 21.35 1.89
N LYS A 38 -40.53 22.14 2.45
CA LYS A 38 -40.84 23.10 3.51
C LYS A 38 -41.59 24.32 2.99
N ASP A 39 -41.23 24.81 1.81
CA ASP A 39 -41.83 26.02 1.24
C ASP A 39 -43.25 25.82 0.68
N PHE A 40 -43.69 24.58 0.47
CA PHE A 40 -45.00 24.26 -0.12
C PHE A 40 -46.13 23.96 0.88
N ALA A 41 -45.92 24.18 2.18
CA ALA A 41 -46.97 24.07 3.19
C ALA A 41 -47.36 25.41 3.88
N PRO A 42 -47.58 26.54 3.18
CA PRO A 42 -47.97 27.79 3.83
C PRO A 42 -49.45 27.84 4.31
N GLY A 43 -50.17 26.71 4.39
CA GLY A 43 -51.61 26.73 4.71
C GLY A 43 -52.25 25.50 5.37
N VAL A 44 -51.53 24.40 5.60
CA VAL A 44 -52.13 23.19 6.21
C VAL A 44 -51.79 23.13 7.70
N LYS A 45 -52.57 23.85 8.51
CA LYS A 45 -52.48 23.83 9.99
C LYS A 45 -52.91 22.50 10.65
N ASN A 46 -53.19 21.44 9.88
CA ASN A 46 -53.63 20.14 10.39
C ASN A 46 -52.90 18.96 9.74
N LEU A 47 -51.59 19.09 9.51
CA LEU A 47 -50.75 17.90 9.45
C LEU A 47 -50.54 17.46 10.89
N LYS A 48 -51.31 16.44 11.31
CA LYS A 48 -50.88 15.56 12.41
C LYS A 48 -49.39 15.36 12.22
N ALA A 49 -48.62 15.56 13.29
CA ALA A 49 -47.21 15.27 13.34
C ALA A 49 -47.01 13.81 12.93
N ASP A 50 -46.94 13.57 11.62
CA ASP A 50 -46.72 12.27 11.04
C ASP A 50 -45.33 11.90 11.52
N ASN A 51 -45.31 10.90 12.38
CA ASN A 51 -44.21 10.53 13.24
C ASN A 51 -42.87 10.58 12.47
N TRP A 52 -42.16 11.69 12.59
CA TRP A 52 -40.75 11.85 12.19
C TRP A 52 -39.82 10.94 13.02
N GLU A 53 -40.39 10.11 13.91
CA GLU A 53 -39.69 9.05 14.64
C GLU A 53 -39.02 8.03 13.72
N GLY A 54 -39.38 7.95 12.44
CA GLY A 54 -38.70 7.12 11.45
C GLY A 54 -37.31 7.60 11.00
N ASP A 55 -36.89 8.83 11.34
CA ASP A 55 -35.64 9.41 10.83
C ASP A 55 -34.43 9.29 11.80
N ARG A 56 -34.60 8.68 12.99
CA ARG A 56 -33.54 8.54 14.00
C ARG A 56 -32.38 7.60 13.63
N PRO A 57 -32.58 6.42 12.96
CA PRO A 57 -31.45 5.54 12.65
C PRO A 57 -30.54 6.07 11.54
N PHE A 58 -30.98 7.06 10.75
CA PHE A 58 -30.16 7.63 9.68
C PHE A 58 -28.98 8.47 10.20
N ASN A 59 -29.09 9.04 11.39
CA ASN A 59 -28.06 9.94 11.91
C ASN A 59 -26.87 9.21 12.54
N ILE A 60 -26.97 7.89 12.83
CA ILE A 60 -25.87 7.14 13.45
C ILE A 60 -24.66 7.06 12.53
N TRP A 61 -24.87 6.84 11.22
CA TRP A 61 -23.79 6.75 10.25
C TRP A 61 -23.04 8.08 10.06
N LEU A 62 -23.79 9.19 10.09
CA LEU A 62 -23.20 10.53 10.08
C LEU A 62 -22.38 10.76 11.34
N ALA A 63 -22.92 10.43 12.52
CA ALA A 63 -22.21 10.57 13.78
C ALA A 63 -20.91 9.75 13.79
N ILE A 64 -20.97 8.49 13.36
CA ILE A 64 -19.78 7.64 13.22
C ILE A 64 -18.77 8.25 12.24
N SER A 65 -19.20 8.76 11.07
CA SER A 65 -18.30 9.42 10.14
C SER A 65 -17.62 10.65 10.76
N ILE A 66 -18.36 11.47 11.51
CA ILE A 66 -17.82 12.64 12.22
C ILE A 66 -16.82 12.20 13.29
N ILE A 67 -17.08 11.11 14.01
CA ILE A 67 -16.13 10.56 14.98
C ILE A 67 -14.81 10.21 14.29
N PHE A 68 -14.84 9.50 13.15
CA PHE A 68 -13.62 9.19 12.39
C PHE A 68 -12.92 10.44 11.85
N LEU A 69 -13.69 11.46 11.46
CA LEU A 69 -13.12 12.75 11.05
C LEU A 69 -12.43 13.46 12.22
N VAL A 70 -12.98 13.41 13.42
CA VAL A 70 -12.35 13.99 14.61
C VAL A 70 -11.10 13.19 15.00
N LEU A 71 -11.17 11.86 15.00
CA LEU A 71 -10.03 10.99 15.28
C LEU A 71 -8.86 11.22 14.33
N LEU A 72 -9.14 11.58 13.06
CA LEU A 72 -8.12 11.92 12.08
C LEU A 72 -7.22 13.08 12.52
N PHE A 73 -7.73 14.01 13.34
CA PHE A 73 -6.95 15.15 13.85
C PHE A 73 -6.36 14.91 15.25
N ILE A 74 -6.77 13.85 15.94
CA ILE A 74 -6.32 13.53 17.30
C ILE A 74 -5.24 12.45 17.29
N MET A 75 -5.38 11.44 16.43
CA MET A 75 -4.49 10.29 16.38
C MET A 75 -3.19 10.62 15.64
N PRO A 76 -2.02 10.19 16.14
CA PRO A 76 -0.77 10.33 15.40
C PRO A 76 -0.80 9.47 14.12
N ASP A 77 -0.15 9.95 13.06
CA ASP A 77 -0.14 9.27 11.76
C ASP A 77 0.78 8.03 11.74
N SER A 78 1.70 7.91 12.69
CA SER A 78 2.62 6.78 12.79
C SER A 78 3.13 6.63 14.23
N ASP A 79 3.01 5.42 14.78
CA ASP A 79 3.70 4.99 16.01
C ASP A 79 5.05 4.30 15.69
N GLY A 80 5.64 4.62 14.54
CA GLY A 80 7.05 4.36 14.24
C GLY A 80 7.36 3.20 13.30
N HIS A 81 6.50 2.20 13.12
CA HIS A 81 6.93 0.97 12.40
C HIS A 81 5.97 0.40 11.33
N ALA A 82 4.66 0.61 11.39
CA ALA A 82 3.70 0.40 10.30
C ALA A 82 2.31 0.87 10.73
N GLY A 83 1.78 1.83 9.98
CA GLY A 83 0.38 2.17 10.05
C GLY A 83 0.16 3.58 9.57
N PHE A 84 -0.34 3.73 8.34
CA PHE A 84 -0.97 4.97 7.90
C PHE A 84 -2.33 5.08 8.61
N ILE A 85 -2.31 5.41 9.91
CA ILE A 85 -3.53 5.53 10.72
C ILE A 85 -4.45 6.56 10.08
N SER A 86 -3.91 7.66 9.58
CA SER A 86 -4.71 8.69 8.90
C SER A 86 -5.41 8.15 7.66
N ASP A 87 -4.74 7.32 6.84
CA ASP A 87 -5.36 6.75 5.64
C ASP A 87 -6.50 5.80 6.00
N ARG A 88 -6.35 5.00 7.06
CA ARG A 88 -7.41 4.11 7.57
C ARG A 88 -8.60 4.90 8.13
N LEU A 89 -8.36 5.92 8.95
CA LEU A 89 -9.41 6.77 9.50
C LEU A 89 -10.13 7.54 8.40
N CYS A 90 -9.40 8.04 7.41
CA CYS A 90 -9.93 8.72 6.25
C CYS A 90 -10.80 7.76 5.40
N PHE A 91 -10.35 6.51 5.20
CA PHE A 91 -11.17 5.48 4.54
C PHE A 91 -12.47 5.23 5.30
N LEU A 92 -12.41 5.02 6.62
CA LEU A 92 -13.58 4.77 7.46
C LEU A 92 -14.55 5.96 7.44
N PHE A 93 -14.03 7.20 7.52
CA PHE A 93 -14.84 8.41 7.35
C PHE A 93 -15.64 8.36 6.04
N TYR A 94 -14.97 8.13 4.90
CA TYR A 94 -15.65 8.11 3.61
C TYR A 94 -16.60 6.92 3.45
N LEU A 95 -16.29 5.77 4.04
CA LEU A 95 -17.18 4.60 4.05
C LEU A 95 -18.49 4.91 4.76
N PHE A 96 -18.43 5.36 6.02
CA PHE A 96 -19.64 5.68 6.80
C PHE A 96 -20.39 6.89 6.25
N PHE A 97 -19.67 7.89 5.75
CA PHE A 97 -20.29 9.03 5.07
C PHE A 97 -21.04 8.60 3.81
N THR A 98 -20.47 7.68 3.01
CA THR A 98 -21.15 7.12 1.83
C THR A 98 -22.42 6.36 2.22
N ILE A 99 -22.35 5.51 3.25
CA ILE A 99 -23.51 4.78 3.78
C ILE A 99 -24.60 5.76 4.20
N TRP A 100 -24.22 6.85 4.89
CA TRP A 100 -25.15 7.91 5.27
C TRP A 100 -25.82 8.56 4.05
N VAL A 101 -25.03 8.99 3.06
CA VAL A 101 -25.56 9.63 1.83
C VAL A 101 -26.54 8.72 1.08
N ILE A 102 -26.22 7.43 0.96
CA ILE A 102 -27.07 6.45 0.29
C ILE A 102 -28.36 6.17 1.08
N SER A 103 -28.30 6.26 2.41
CA SER A 103 -29.45 6.03 3.29
C SER A 103 -30.48 7.18 3.22
N LEU A 104 -30.12 8.35 2.67
CA LEU A 104 -31.08 9.44 2.48
C LEU A 104 -32.20 9.05 1.50
N LYS A 105 -33.40 9.61 1.69
CA LYS A 105 -34.59 9.32 0.85
C LYS A 105 -34.44 9.91 -0.56
N HIS A 106 -33.80 9.15 -1.46
CA HIS A 106 -33.60 9.51 -2.86
C HIS A 106 -34.73 9.03 -3.77
N SER A 107 -34.89 9.65 -4.94
CA SER A 107 -35.78 9.12 -5.97
C SER A 107 -35.12 7.95 -6.71
N ARG A 108 -35.89 6.93 -7.08
CA ARG A 108 -35.42 5.73 -7.80
C ARG A 108 -34.56 6.05 -9.03
N ARG A 109 -34.89 7.08 -9.80
CA ARG A 109 -34.10 7.52 -10.97
C ARG A 109 -32.68 7.96 -10.61
N VAL A 110 -32.53 8.74 -9.54
CA VAL A 110 -31.22 9.23 -9.06
C VAL A 110 -30.37 8.06 -8.58
N MET A 111 -30.97 7.14 -7.84
CA MET A 111 -30.30 5.92 -7.38
C MET A 111 -29.80 5.06 -8.55
N ILE A 112 -30.64 4.80 -9.54
CA ILE A 112 -30.24 4.00 -10.72
C ILE A 112 -29.07 4.67 -11.44
N ILE A 113 -29.14 5.98 -11.71
CA ILE A 113 -28.08 6.70 -12.41
C ILE A 113 -26.78 6.66 -11.58
N ALA A 114 -26.85 6.96 -10.29
CA ALA A 114 -25.69 6.96 -9.41
C ALA A 114 -25.05 5.58 -9.32
N SER A 115 -25.85 4.52 -9.09
CA SER A 115 -25.36 3.14 -9.04
C SER A 115 -24.71 2.70 -10.35
N SER A 116 -25.32 3.00 -11.49
CA SER A 116 -24.73 2.67 -12.80
C SER A 116 -23.39 3.36 -13.02
N LEU A 117 -23.26 4.64 -12.65
CA LEU A 117 -22.01 5.38 -12.75
C LEU A 117 -20.93 4.81 -11.81
N VAL A 118 -21.29 4.50 -10.55
CA VAL A 118 -20.37 3.90 -9.58
C VAL A 118 -19.88 2.53 -10.04
N ILE A 119 -20.77 1.68 -10.55
CA ILE A 119 -20.40 0.37 -11.10
C ILE A 119 -19.46 0.55 -12.29
N PHE A 120 -19.79 1.45 -13.23
CA PHE A 120 -18.93 1.72 -14.38
C PHE A 120 -17.52 2.18 -13.96
N ILE A 121 -17.43 3.15 -13.05
CA ILE A 121 -16.15 3.64 -12.51
C ILE A 121 -15.37 2.53 -11.81
N SER A 122 -16.06 1.68 -11.05
CA SER A 122 -15.45 0.55 -10.34
C SER A 122 -14.88 -0.48 -11.30
N LEU A 123 -15.59 -0.79 -12.40
CA LEU A 123 -15.10 -1.68 -13.46
C LEU A 123 -13.89 -1.08 -14.19
N CYS A 124 -13.91 0.22 -14.52
CA CYS A 124 -12.76 0.91 -15.10
C CYS A 124 -11.54 0.86 -14.17
N THR A 125 -11.74 1.10 -12.87
CA THR A 125 -10.68 1.05 -11.85
C THR A 125 -10.13 -0.37 -11.70
N ALA A 126 -11.01 -1.38 -11.62
CA ALA A 126 -10.62 -2.78 -11.58
C ALA A 126 -9.82 -3.20 -12.81
N HIS A 127 -10.23 -2.78 -14.00
CA HIS A 127 -9.48 -3.04 -15.24
C HIS A 127 -8.07 -2.43 -15.20
N LEU A 128 -7.92 -1.21 -14.70
CA LEU A 128 -6.60 -0.58 -14.52
C LEU A 128 -5.73 -1.33 -13.52
N TYR A 129 -6.32 -1.82 -12.42
CA TYR A 129 -5.61 -2.62 -11.42
C TYR A 129 -5.17 -3.96 -11.99
N MET A 130 -6.04 -4.68 -12.69
CA MET A 130 -5.69 -5.95 -13.34
C MET A 130 -4.51 -5.80 -14.30
N LYS A 131 -4.46 -4.71 -15.07
CA LYS A 131 -3.33 -4.44 -15.96
C LYS A 131 -2.01 -4.26 -15.20
N ARG A 132 -2.03 -3.64 -14.01
CA ARG A 132 -0.83 -3.43 -13.18
C ARG A 132 -0.41 -4.67 -12.42
N VAL A 133 -1.37 -5.39 -11.83
CA VAL A 133 -1.11 -6.62 -11.09
C VAL A 133 -0.47 -7.67 -11.98
N LYS A 134 -0.84 -7.74 -13.26
CA LYS A 134 -0.20 -8.63 -14.23
C LYS A 134 1.33 -8.40 -14.32
N ASN A 135 1.78 -7.15 -14.29
CA ASN A 135 3.21 -6.84 -14.30
C ASN A 135 3.90 -7.28 -12.99
N HIS A 136 3.24 -7.11 -11.83
CA HIS A 136 3.77 -7.57 -10.55
C HIS A 136 3.94 -9.09 -10.54
N SER A 137 2.95 -9.82 -11.08
CA SER A 137 3.00 -11.28 -11.19
C SER A 137 4.16 -11.74 -12.07
N GLN A 138 4.42 -11.07 -13.19
CA GLN A 138 5.55 -11.41 -14.05
C GLN A 138 6.88 -11.19 -13.32
N ILE A 139 7.02 -10.07 -12.60
CA ILE A 139 8.23 -9.80 -11.81
C ILE A 139 8.43 -10.86 -10.74
N ALA A 140 7.36 -11.30 -10.05
CA ALA A 140 7.47 -12.37 -9.06
C ALA A 140 7.93 -13.70 -9.68
N CYS A 141 7.41 -14.07 -10.85
CA CYS A 141 7.88 -15.25 -11.59
C CYS A 141 9.34 -15.11 -12.04
N ASP A 142 9.75 -13.93 -12.51
CA ASP A 142 11.13 -13.64 -12.89
C ASP A 142 12.09 -13.77 -11.69
N ILE A 143 11.64 -13.37 -10.49
CA ILE A 143 12.43 -13.50 -9.25
C ILE A 143 12.55 -14.97 -8.83
N GLU A 144 11.45 -15.72 -8.87
CA GLU A 144 11.44 -17.15 -8.59
C GLU A 144 12.38 -17.90 -9.55
N GLN A 145 12.36 -17.57 -10.85
CA GLN A 145 13.29 -18.13 -11.82
C GLN A 145 14.75 -17.82 -11.49
N LEU A 146 15.07 -16.55 -11.16
CA LEU A 146 16.43 -16.15 -10.75
C LEU A 146 16.89 -16.88 -9.49
N SER A 147 15.96 -17.26 -8.61
CA SER A 147 16.28 -18.01 -7.42
C SER A 147 16.99 -19.32 -7.75
N GLY A 148 16.72 -19.96 -8.90
CA GLY A 148 17.38 -21.20 -9.32
C GLY A 148 18.92 -21.13 -9.40
N SER A 149 19.49 -19.92 -9.53
CA SER A 149 20.94 -19.68 -9.55
C SER A 149 21.59 -19.55 -8.17
N ILE A 150 20.79 -19.44 -7.10
CA ILE A 150 21.25 -19.25 -5.73
C ILE A 150 21.23 -20.60 -4.99
N LYS A 151 22.33 -20.96 -4.33
CA LYS A 151 22.41 -22.19 -3.52
C LYS A 151 21.45 -22.14 -2.33
N GLU A 152 20.92 -23.28 -1.93
CA GLU A 152 20.12 -23.42 -0.70
C GLU A 152 20.95 -23.06 0.55
N ASN A 153 20.28 -22.57 1.60
CA ASN A 153 20.87 -22.11 2.86
C ASN A 153 21.85 -20.94 2.74
N SER A 154 21.78 -20.18 1.65
CA SER A 154 22.59 -18.97 1.44
C SER A 154 22.01 -17.75 2.15
N ILE A 155 22.89 -16.80 2.47
CA ILE A 155 22.55 -15.44 2.92
C ILE A 155 22.44 -14.54 1.70
N VAL A 156 21.28 -13.91 1.54
CA VAL A 156 20.99 -13.05 0.40
C VAL A 156 20.62 -11.65 0.86
N LEU A 157 21.33 -10.67 0.32
CA LEU A 157 20.98 -9.26 0.44
C LEU A 157 20.16 -8.83 -0.79
N PRO A 158 18.84 -8.69 -0.66
CA PRO A 158 18.05 -8.05 -1.71
C PRO A 158 18.23 -6.53 -1.66
N LEU A 159 18.33 -5.93 -2.83
CA LEU A 159 18.37 -4.50 -3.04
C LEU A 159 17.30 -4.15 -4.08
N SER A 160 16.29 -3.39 -3.68
CA SER A 160 15.33 -2.84 -4.63
C SER A 160 15.75 -1.42 -5.01
N ILE A 161 16.06 -1.21 -6.29
CA ILE A 161 16.28 0.14 -6.85
C ILE A 161 14.93 0.73 -7.29
N HIS A 162 13.86 -0.06 -7.26
CA HIS A 162 12.57 0.35 -7.76
C HIS A 162 11.83 1.28 -6.81
N LYS A 163 11.35 2.40 -7.36
CA LYS A 163 10.57 3.40 -6.60
C LYS A 163 9.15 2.96 -6.25
N ASN A 164 8.68 1.84 -6.80
CA ASN A 164 7.34 1.34 -6.53
C ASN A 164 7.35 0.58 -5.21
N TRP A 165 6.75 1.18 -4.18
CA TRP A 165 6.66 0.61 -2.83
C TRP A 165 6.02 -0.79 -2.81
N MET A 166 5.14 -1.11 -3.77
CA MET A 166 4.53 -2.44 -3.92
C MET A 166 5.55 -3.54 -4.21
N TYR A 167 6.73 -3.19 -4.70
CA TYR A 167 7.80 -4.15 -4.99
C TYR A 167 8.72 -4.41 -3.80
N GLY A 168 8.53 -3.69 -2.69
CA GLY A 168 9.44 -3.70 -1.54
C GLY A 168 9.70 -5.09 -0.98
N HIS A 169 8.72 -6.00 -1.07
CA HIS A 169 8.82 -7.36 -0.52
C HIS A 169 8.84 -8.45 -1.58
N LEU A 170 8.93 -8.11 -2.87
CA LEU A 170 8.98 -9.10 -3.94
C LEU A 170 10.27 -9.93 -3.90
N SER A 171 11.33 -9.39 -3.31
CA SER A 171 12.56 -10.09 -2.90
C SER A 171 12.29 -11.43 -2.20
N ASN A 172 11.22 -11.54 -1.40
CA ASN A 172 10.93 -12.76 -0.64
C ASN A 172 10.52 -13.95 -1.51
N TYR A 173 10.14 -13.73 -2.77
CA TYR A 173 9.90 -14.82 -3.73
C TYR A 173 11.17 -15.59 -4.09
N LEU A 174 12.37 -15.08 -3.77
CA LEU A 174 13.61 -15.83 -3.90
C LEU A 174 13.63 -17.11 -3.05
N GLY A 175 12.92 -17.12 -1.92
CA GLY A 175 12.92 -18.21 -0.95
C GLY A 175 11.65 -19.06 -0.95
N VAL A 176 10.82 -18.99 -2.00
CA VAL A 176 9.51 -19.64 -2.02
C VAL A 176 9.60 -21.18 -1.93
N ASP A 177 10.54 -21.78 -2.66
CA ASP A 177 10.67 -23.24 -2.77
C ASP A 177 11.96 -23.79 -2.15
N LYS A 178 12.73 -22.96 -1.45
CA LYS A 178 14.01 -23.34 -0.86
C LYS A 178 14.40 -22.51 0.35
N ALA A 179 15.06 -23.16 1.30
CA ALA A 179 15.51 -22.52 2.53
C ALA A 179 16.61 -21.48 2.23
N MET A 180 16.41 -20.24 2.68
CA MET A 180 17.34 -19.12 2.48
C MET A 180 17.22 -18.11 3.62
N ILE A 181 18.29 -17.35 3.88
CA ILE A 181 18.26 -16.19 4.76
C ILE A 181 18.18 -14.94 3.89
N ILE A 182 16.99 -14.34 3.80
CA ILE A 182 16.77 -13.08 3.08
C ILE A 182 16.85 -11.94 4.09
N LEU A 183 17.83 -11.05 3.92
CA LEU A 183 18.16 -10.04 4.93
C LEU A 183 17.15 -8.88 5.00
N GLU A 184 16.37 -8.66 3.93
CA GLU A 184 15.18 -7.80 3.97
C GLU A 184 13.97 -8.68 4.32
N ASN A 185 13.73 -8.86 5.62
CA ASN A 185 12.54 -9.54 6.09
C ASN A 185 11.74 -8.61 6.99
N TYR A 186 10.71 -8.00 6.41
CA TYR A 186 9.78 -7.10 7.11
C TYR A 186 9.12 -7.77 8.32
N GLU A 187 8.75 -9.05 8.21
CA GLU A 187 8.07 -9.76 9.29
C GLU A 187 8.97 -9.89 10.52
N SER A 188 10.23 -10.29 10.29
CA SER A 188 11.24 -10.47 11.34
C SER A 188 11.76 -9.17 11.96
N SER A 189 11.57 -8.02 11.29
CA SER A 189 12.23 -6.76 11.66
C SER A 189 11.31 -5.77 12.36
N THR A 190 9.98 -5.95 12.25
CA THR A 190 9.00 -4.99 12.78
C THR A 190 8.44 -5.35 14.16
N GLY A 191 8.56 -6.61 14.59
CA GLY A 191 7.93 -7.10 15.82
C GLY A 191 6.41 -7.24 15.73
N TYR A 192 5.81 -7.04 14.55
CA TYR A 192 4.38 -7.27 14.32
C TYR A 192 4.00 -8.73 14.16
N PHE A 193 4.99 -9.56 13.88
CA PHE A 193 4.82 -10.98 13.61
C PHE A 193 5.48 -11.79 14.72
N PRO A 194 5.03 -13.03 14.96
CA PRO A 194 5.70 -13.93 15.89
C PRO A 194 7.09 -14.34 15.42
N LEU A 195 7.44 -14.06 14.17
CA LEU A 195 8.77 -14.23 13.60
C LEU A 195 9.66 -13.05 14.01
N ASN A 196 10.83 -13.34 14.58
CA ASN A 196 11.80 -12.32 14.98
C ASN A 196 13.22 -12.80 14.69
N TRP A 197 14.11 -11.86 14.38
CA TRP A 197 15.55 -12.14 14.32
C TRP A 197 16.09 -12.51 15.71
N ASN A 198 16.94 -13.53 15.77
CA ASN A 198 17.74 -13.78 16.97
C ASN A 198 18.95 -12.82 17.00
N HIS A 199 18.72 -11.58 17.42
CA HIS A 199 19.73 -10.52 17.44
C HIS A 199 20.98 -10.89 18.26
N LYS A 200 20.86 -11.79 19.24
CA LYS A 200 22.01 -12.25 20.04
C LYS A 200 22.95 -13.16 19.24
N SER A 201 22.42 -13.94 18.31
CA SER A 201 23.20 -14.95 17.58
C SER A 201 23.37 -14.66 16.09
N ILE A 202 22.77 -13.60 15.56
CA ILE A 202 22.95 -13.24 14.16
C ILE A 202 24.43 -12.88 13.91
N PRO A 203 25.07 -13.34 12.83
CA PRO A 203 26.48 -13.03 12.59
C PRO A 203 26.70 -11.54 12.27
N ASN A 204 27.98 -11.13 12.27
CA ASN A 204 28.40 -9.87 11.67
C ASN A 204 28.37 -10.03 10.14
N VAL A 205 27.24 -9.70 9.53
CA VAL A 205 26.99 -9.85 8.09
C VAL A 205 27.64 -8.71 7.31
N THR A 206 28.55 -9.05 6.39
CA THR A 206 29.35 -8.09 5.61
C THR A 206 29.19 -8.22 4.10
N LEU A 207 29.42 -7.12 3.37
CA LEU A 207 29.54 -7.09 1.92
C LEU A 207 31.02 -7.33 1.55
N GLY A 208 31.40 -8.58 1.30
CA GLY A 208 32.82 -8.96 1.31
C GLY A 208 33.43 -8.62 2.66
N ASP A 209 34.38 -7.68 2.70
CA ASP A 209 35.03 -7.21 3.94
C ASP A 209 34.40 -5.91 4.49
N ILE A 210 33.34 -5.40 3.86
CA ILE A 210 32.74 -4.10 4.20
C ILE A 210 31.57 -4.28 5.17
N SER A 211 31.60 -3.54 6.29
CA SER A 211 30.51 -3.52 7.28
C SER A 211 29.27 -2.75 6.78
N ALA A 212 28.09 -3.13 7.27
CA ALA A 212 26.81 -2.48 6.95
C ALA A 212 26.81 -0.96 7.14
N ASN A 213 27.51 -0.47 8.18
CA ASN A 213 27.52 0.95 8.55
C ASN A 213 28.18 1.86 7.51
N VAL A 214 28.91 1.30 6.53
CA VAL A 214 29.55 2.09 5.47
C VAL A 214 28.52 2.62 4.46
N PHE A 215 27.37 1.96 4.30
CA PHE A 215 26.34 2.33 3.33
C PHE A 215 25.04 2.74 4.05
N PRO A 216 24.91 3.99 4.53
CA PRO A 216 23.73 4.40 5.32
C PRO A 216 22.41 4.33 4.55
N CYS A 217 22.44 4.27 3.21
CA CYS A 217 21.25 4.12 2.38
C CYS A 217 20.72 2.69 2.30
N ILE A 218 21.48 1.68 2.75
CA ILE A 218 21.09 0.28 2.70
C ILE A 218 21.24 -0.28 4.12
N ASN A 219 20.14 -0.80 4.66
CA ASN A 219 20.14 -1.39 5.99
C ASN A 219 19.89 -2.89 5.88
N TRP A 220 20.70 -3.68 6.57
CA TRP A 220 20.47 -5.11 6.75
C TRP A 220 20.82 -5.52 8.18
N VAL A 221 20.16 -6.59 8.66
CA VAL A 221 20.34 -7.05 10.02
C VAL A 221 21.71 -7.71 10.16
N THR A 222 22.46 -7.29 11.18
CA THR A 222 23.81 -7.76 11.49
C THR A 222 24.10 -7.54 12.97
N ASN A 223 25.04 -8.29 13.54
CA ASN A 223 25.58 -8.03 14.88
C ASN A 223 27.10 -8.07 14.85
N VAL A 224 27.71 -6.89 15.04
CA VAL A 224 29.16 -6.67 14.96
C VAL A 224 29.98 -7.39 16.04
N GLU A 225 29.34 -7.87 17.11
CA GLU A 225 29.99 -8.59 18.21
C GLU A 225 30.17 -10.08 17.92
N ASN A 226 29.47 -10.60 16.91
CA ASN A 226 29.48 -12.02 16.55
C ASN A 226 30.45 -12.32 15.40
N GLU A 227 30.62 -13.61 15.10
CA GLU A 227 31.45 -14.09 13.99
C GLU A 227 31.07 -13.44 12.66
N THR A 228 32.07 -13.04 11.89
CA THR A 228 31.88 -12.43 10.57
C THR A 228 31.44 -13.47 9.56
N LYS A 229 30.37 -13.16 8.82
CA LYS A 229 29.92 -13.96 7.69
C LYS A 229 29.61 -13.05 6.50
N ALA A 230 30.27 -13.30 5.38
CA ALA A 230 30.00 -12.56 4.15
C ALA A 230 28.61 -12.92 3.61
N ILE A 231 27.97 -11.96 2.95
CA ILE A 231 26.78 -12.20 2.15
C ILE A 231 27.17 -13.11 0.98
N ASP A 232 26.42 -14.21 0.77
CA ASP A 232 26.71 -15.17 -0.30
C ASP A 232 26.25 -14.62 -1.65
N TYR A 233 25.06 -14.02 -1.68
CA TYR A 233 24.45 -13.48 -2.91
C TYR A 233 23.81 -12.12 -2.69
N ILE A 234 23.81 -11.31 -3.75
CA ILE A 234 23.13 -10.03 -3.80
C ILE A 234 22.12 -10.10 -4.93
N PHE A 235 20.86 -9.89 -4.58
CA PHE A 235 19.79 -9.77 -5.55
C PHE A 235 19.49 -8.29 -5.77
N ILE A 236 19.46 -7.86 -7.03
CA ILE A 236 19.08 -6.49 -7.39
C ILE A 236 17.80 -6.55 -8.22
N LEU A 237 16.73 -5.97 -7.69
CA LEU A 237 15.51 -5.70 -8.46
C LEU A 237 15.71 -4.39 -9.24
N LYS A 238 15.66 -4.48 -10.57
CA LYS A 238 15.95 -3.36 -11.46
C LYS A 238 14.79 -2.38 -11.51
N ASP A 239 15.13 -1.11 -11.72
CA ASP A 239 14.23 -0.08 -12.22
C ASP A 239 14.91 0.53 -13.45
N PHE A 240 14.34 0.32 -14.64
CA PHE A 240 14.93 0.80 -15.89
C PHE A 240 14.64 2.28 -16.15
N GLU A 241 13.72 2.88 -15.40
CA GLU A 241 13.26 4.24 -15.65
C GLU A 241 13.97 5.28 -14.78
N THR A 242 14.70 4.83 -13.75
CA THR A 242 15.32 5.75 -12.79
C THR A 242 16.78 5.46 -12.54
N GLU A 243 17.57 6.52 -12.66
CA GLU A 243 18.98 6.50 -12.25
C GLU A 243 19.08 6.24 -10.73
N PRO A 244 19.96 5.34 -10.29
CA PRO A 244 20.20 5.10 -8.88
C PRO A 244 20.71 6.35 -8.17
N GLU A 245 20.39 6.48 -6.89
CA GLU A 245 20.96 7.52 -6.04
C GLU A 245 22.48 7.32 -5.87
N PRO A 246 23.28 8.39 -5.64
CA PRO A 246 24.72 8.29 -5.53
C PRO A 246 25.23 7.23 -4.54
N CYS A 247 24.55 7.08 -3.39
CA CYS A 247 24.89 6.07 -2.39
C CYS A 247 24.67 4.63 -2.92
N ILE A 248 23.59 4.40 -3.66
CA ILE A 248 23.33 3.10 -4.30
C ILE A 248 24.38 2.82 -5.37
N THR A 249 24.78 3.83 -6.17
CA THR A 249 25.86 3.68 -7.14
C THR A 249 27.18 3.26 -6.48
N GLN A 250 27.55 3.91 -5.37
CA GLN A 250 28.75 3.54 -4.60
C GLN A 250 28.68 2.11 -4.05
N PHE A 251 27.51 1.70 -3.56
CA PHE A 251 27.28 0.32 -3.14
C PHE A 251 27.45 -0.65 -4.32
N LEU A 252 26.83 -0.39 -5.47
CA LEU A 252 26.91 -1.23 -6.66
C LEU A 252 28.35 -1.35 -7.20
N ASP A 253 29.15 -0.31 -7.07
CA ASP A 253 30.57 -0.38 -7.42
C ASP A 253 31.35 -1.30 -6.48
N SER A 254 31.03 -1.27 -5.19
CA SER A 254 31.59 -2.20 -4.20
C SER A 254 31.14 -3.65 -4.46
N VAL A 255 29.88 -3.85 -4.88
CA VAL A 255 29.38 -5.16 -5.32
C VAL A 255 30.25 -5.73 -6.44
N LYS A 256 30.60 -4.95 -7.46
CA LYS A 256 31.43 -5.43 -8.59
C LYS A 256 32.85 -5.83 -8.16
N VAL A 257 33.37 -5.28 -7.08
CA VAL A 257 34.68 -5.63 -6.52
C VAL A 257 34.65 -7.04 -5.94
N TYR A 258 33.69 -7.34 -5.05
CA TYR A 258 33.65 -8.60 -4.29
C TYR A 258 32.79 -9.71 -4.92
N TYR A 259 31.85 -9.35 -5.80
CA TYR A 259 30.87 -10.27 -6.35
C TYR A 259 30.95 -10.31 -7.88
N ARG A 260 30.58 -11.44 -8.47
CA ARG A 260 30.44 -11.63 -9.92
C ARG A 260 28.98 -11.84 -10.28
N LEU A 261 28.56 -11.32 -11.43
CA LEU A 261 27.22 -11.58 -11.96
C LEU A 261 27.09 -13.07 -12.29
N ILE A 262 26.10 -13.74 -11.70
CA ILE A 262 25.82 -15.17 -11.90
C ILE A 262 24.67 -15.34 -12.88
N ASP A 263 23.59 -14.57 -12.69
CA ASP A 263 22.39 -14.68 -13.51
C ASP A 263 21.70 -13.31 -13.61
N ASN A 264 20.92 -13.12 -14.66
CA ASN A 264 20.08 -11.94 -14.83
C ASN A 264 18.90 -12.23 -15.77
N ASN A 265 17.83 -11.47 -15.58
CA ASN A 265 16.71 -11.46 -16.51
C ASN A 265 16.15 -10.04 -16.66
N GLN A 266 14.91 -9.96 -17.16
CA GLN A 266 14.21 -8.69 -17.36
C GLN A 266 13.99 -7.97 -16.04
N SER A 267 13.63 -8.65 -14.96
CA SER A 267 13.30 -7.99 -13.70
C SER A 267 14.50 -7.76 -12.77
N GLY A 268 15.52 -8.62 -12.80
CA GLY A 268 16.58 -8.57 -11.79
C GLY A 268 17.95 -9.10 -12.20
N MET A 269 18.89 -9.03 -11.27
CA MET A 269 20.25 -9.56 -11.36
C MET A 269 20.61 -10.29 -10.06
N ILE A 270 21.40 -11.35 -10.19
CA ILE A 270 22.02 -12.08 -9.08
C ILE A 270 23.53 -11.96 -9.19
N TYR A 271 24.15 -11.47 -8.13
CA TYR A 271 25.59 -11.45 -7.94
C TYR A 271 25.96 -12.46 -6.86
N GLY A 272 26.97 -13.29 -7.11
CA GLY A 272 27.49 -14.26 -6.15
C GLY A 272 28.90 -13.87 -5.71
N LEU A 273 29.25 -14.16 -4.46
CA LEU A 273 30.56 -13.87 -3.90
C LEU A 273 31.67 -14.54 -4.76
N LYS A 274 32.76 -13.81 -5.02
CA LYS A 274 33.92 -14.38 -5.72
C LYS A 274 34.65 -15.34 -4.76
N GLU A 275 34.99 -16.52 -5.26
CA GLU A 275 35.89 -17.46 -4.59
C GLU A 275 37.34 -16.97 -4.63
#